data_AF-A0A956J3V1-F1
#
_entry.id   AF-A0A956J3V1-F1
#
_cell.length_a   1.000
_cell.length_b   1.000
_cell.length_c   1.000
_cell.angle_alpha   90.00
_cell.angle_beta   90.00
_cell.angle_gamma   90.00
#
_symmetry.space_group_name_H-M   'P 1'
#
loop_
_entity.id
_entity.type
_entity.pdbx_description
1 polymer ?
#
loop_
_entity_poly.entity_id
_entity_poly.type
_entity_poly.pdbx_seq_one_letter_code
_entity_poly.pdbx_strand_id
1 'polypeptide(L)'
;NYETNDMKMLQLVLFAQEELRNTLARPGLRNFKSRIVMASTLEPLSRAELESMVSFRWQVASGGGAHPFTSAALDTLFAAAHGMPREANILADNSLLLAFHRSTQRIGKEVVEQVAGDRTSNLERREATR
;
A
#
# COMPACT_ATOMS: atom_id res chain seq x y z
N ASN A 1 -21.95 31.10 3.03
CA ASN A 1 -22.47 31.97 1.95
C ASN A 1 -21.75 33.30 1.96
N TYR A 2 -20.70 33.38 1.13
CA TYR A 2 -20.15 34.63 0.64
C TYR A 2 -19.95 34.42 -0.86
N GLU A 3 -20.93 34.84 -1.63
CA GLU A 3 -20.81 34.98 -3.08
C GLU A 3 -20.28 36.39 -3.37
N THR A 4 -19.20 36.46 -4.14
CA THR A 4 -18.81 37.67 -4.90
C THR A 4 -18.02 37.17 -6.11
N ASN A 5 -18.29 37.75 -7.29
CA ASN A 5 -17.94 37.26 -8.64
C ASN A 5 -16.42 37.19 -9.00
N ASP A 6 -15.50 37.17 -8.03
CA ASP A 6 -14.04 37.23 -8.29
C ASP A 6 -13.19 36.20 -7.54
N MET A 7 -13.76 35.29 -6.76
CA MET A 7 -12.96 34.32 -5.99
C MET A 7 -12.97 32.94 -6.62
N LYS A 8 -11.80 32.51 -7.12
CA LYS A 8 -11.56 31.12 -7.54
C LYS A 8 -11.87 30.18 -6.38
N MET A 9 -12.75 29.22 -6.63
CA MET A 9 -13.10 28.15 -5.69
C MET A 9 -11.88 27.21 -5.56
N LEU A 10 -10.98 27.52 -4.63
CA LEU A 10 -9.80 26.71 -4.35
C LEU A 10 -10.23 25.50 -3.52
N GLN A 11 -10.31 24.34 -4.17
CA GLN A 11 -10.46 23.06 -3.47
C GLN A 11 -9.08 22.55 -3.04
N LEU A 12 -8.92 22.30 -1.74
CA LEU A 12 -7.70 21.75 -1.17
C LEU A 12 -7.93 20.29 -0.78
N VAL A 13 -7.02 19.41 -1.22
CA VAL A 13 -6.95 18.01 -0.78
C VAL A 13 -5.67 17.84 0.00
N LEU A 14 -5.77 17.42 1.26
CA LEU A 14 -4.63 17.25 2.15
C LEU A 14 -4.38 15.76 2.36
N PHE A 15 -3.15 15.32 2.07
CA PHE A 15 -2.64 13.99 2.42
C PHE A 15 -1.65 14.16 3.56
N ALA A 16 -1.89 13.48 4.66
CA ALA A 16 -1.09 13.64 5.86
C ALA A 16 -1.05 12.36 6.69
N GLN A 17 -0.07 12.31 7.57
CA GLN A 17 0.05 11.25 8.57
C GLN A 17 -0.88 11.54 9.77
N GLU A 18 -1.08 10.53 10.62
CA GLU A 18 -2.02 10.56 11.75
C GLU A 18 -1.70 11.71 12.74
N GLU A 19 -0.44 12.11 12.85
CA GLU A 19 0.04 13.22 13.68
C GLU A 19 -0.58 14.57 13.30
N LEU A 20 -1.00 14.74 12.04
CA LEU A 20 -1.68 15.96 11.62
C LEU A 20 -3.05 16.07 12.30
N ARG A 21 -3.74 14.97 12.58
CA ARG A 21 -5.04 15.01 13.30
C ARG A 21 -4.87 15.59 14.70
N ASN A 22 -3.81 15.19 15.40
CA ASN A 22 -3.46 15.74 16.71
C ASN A 22 -3.10 17.23 16.62
N THR A 23 -2.39 17.62 15.56
CA THR A 23 -2.07 19.03 15.31
C THR A 23 -3.34 19.85 15.05
N LEU A 24 -4.25 19.37 14.21
CA LEU A 24 -5.52 20.02 13.88
C LEU A 24 -6.49 20.10 15.07
N ALA A 25 -6.34 19.23 16.07
CA ALA A 25 -7.12 19.27 17.31
C ALA A 25 -6.70 20.43 18.24
N ARG A 26 -5.56 21.07 18.00
CA ARG A 26 -5.06 22.17 18.86
C ARG A 26 -6.00 23.39 18.81
N PRO A 27 -6.18 24.09 19.96
CA PRO A 27 -7.02 25.29 20.07
C PRO A 27 -6.82 26.36 18.98
N GLY A 28 -5.56 26.60 18.58
CA GLY A 28 -5.21 27.62 17.59
C GLY A 28 -5.62 27.29 16.14
N LEU A 29 -5.98 26.04 15.85
CA LEU A 29 -6.36 25.59 14.51
C LEU A 29 -7.86 25.29 14.36
N ARG A 30 -8.68 25.67 15.35
CA ARG A 30 -10.14 25.43 15.31
C ARG A 30 -10.82 25.99 14.07
N ASN A 31 -10.48 27.22 13.66
CA ASN A 31 -11.04 27.87 12.47
C ASN A 31 -10.66 27.17 11.15
N PHE A 32 -9.50 26.51 11.13
CA PHE A 32 -9.07 25.72 9.99
C PHE A 32 -9.79 24.36 9.98
N LYS A 33 -9.83 23.68 11.14
CA LYS A 33 -10.53 22.41 11.32
C LYS A 33 -12.01 22.52 10.94
N SER A 34 -12.68 23.62 11.29
CA SER A 34 -14.10 23.84 10.95
C SER A 34 -14.37 24.02 9.44
N ARG A 35 -13.33 24.20 8.62
CA ARG A 35 -13.43 24.29 7.15
C ARG A 35 -13.16 22.94 6.47
N ILE A 36 -12.79 21.90 7.21
CA ILE A 36 -12.62 20.56 6.68
C ILE A 36 -14.00 19.93 6.54
N VAL A 37 -14.49 19.86 5.31
CA VAL A 37 -15.82 19.30 4.98
C VAL A 37 -15.82 17.77 5.06
N MET A 38 -14.71 17.14 4.69
CA MET A 38 -14.56 15.69 4.70
C MET A 38 -13.15 15.33 5.17
N ALA A 39 -13.08 14.30 6.02
CA ALA A 39 -11.85 13.66 6.43
C ALA A 39 -12.08 12.15 6.41
N SER A 40 -11.14 11.41 5.83
CA SER A 40 -11.15 9.95 5.81
C SER A 40 -9.75 9.44 6.09
N THR A 41 -9.65 8.27 6.73
CA THR A 41 -8.40 7.52 6.84
C THR A 41 -8.42 6.43 5.79
N LEU A 42 -7.29 6.24 5.11
CA LEU A 42 -7.10 5.08 4.26
C LEU A 42 -6.78 3.89 5.16
N GLU A 43 -7.69 2.93 5.22
CA GLU A 43 -7.47 1.66 5.89
C GLU A 43 -6.55 0.76 5.06
N PRO A 44 -5.86 -0.21 5.68
CA PRO A 44 -5.19 -1.28 4.95
C PRO A 44 -6.17 -1.98 4.00
N LEU A 45 -5.65 -2.47 2.86
CA LEU A 45 -6.46 -3.20 1.89
C LEU A 45 -7.00 -4.46 2.55
N SER A 46 -8.24 -4.82 2.23
CA SER A 46 -8.73 -6.18 2.43
C SER A 46 -7.96 -7.15 1.53
N ARG A 47 -8.10 -8.46 1.78
CA ARG A 47 -7.55 -9.47 0.88
C ARG A 47 -8.05 -9.23 -0.55
N ALA A 48 -9.37 -9.11 -0.75
CA ALA A 48 -9.94 -8.99 -2.10
C ALA A 48 -9.40 -7.76 -2.85
N GLU A 49 -9.19 -6.63 -2.15
CA GLU A 49 -8.59 -5.43 -2.74
C GLU A 49 -7.11 -5.62 -3.04
N LEU A 50 -6.36 -6.32 -2.19
CA LEU A 50 -4.96 -6.66 -2.45
C LEU A 50 -4.81 -7.55 -3.67
N GLU A 51 -5.64 -8.59 -3.80
CA GLU A 51 -5.67 -9.46 -4.98
C GLU A 51 -6.02 -8.67 -6.24
N SER A 52 -7.02 -7.79 -6.15
CA SER A 52 -7.42 -6.91 -7.26
C SER A 52 -6.28 -5.96 -7.66
N MET A 53 -5.57 -5.40 -6.68
CA MET A 53 -4.42 -4.53 -6.91
C MET A 53 -3.27 -5.29 -7.61
N VAL A 54 -2.90 -6.48 -7.11
CA VAL A 54 -1.84 -7.30 -7.69
C VAL A 54 -2.22 -7.70 -9.12
N SER A 55 -3.46 -8.13 -9.33
CA SER A 55 -3.98 -8.51 -10.65
C SER A 55 -3.96 -7.36 -11.65
N PHE A 56 -4.42 -6.18 -11.23
CA PHE A 56 -4.38 -4.98 -12.07
C PHE A 56 -2.96 -4.59 -12.46
N ARG A 57 -2.02 -4.56 -11.49
CA ARG A 57 -0.61 -4.26 -11.75
C ARG A 57 0.02 -5.28 -12.70
N TRP A 58 -0.28 -6.55 -12.51
CA TRP A 58 0.17 -7.61 -13.41
C TRP A 58 -0.39 -7.43 -14.82
N GLN A 59 -1.68 -7.13 -14.96
CA GLN A 59 -2.32 -6.91 -16.26
C GLN A 59 -1.65 -5.76 -17.01
N VAL A 60 -1.37 -4.64 -16.34
CA VAL A 60 -0.68 -3.48 -16.91
C VAL A 60 0.75 -3.83 -17.33
N ALA A 61 1.48 -4.58 -16.52
CA ALA A 61 2.89 -4.93 -16.79
C ALA A 61 3.05 -6.03 -17.86
N SER A 62 2.13 -7.00 -17.91
CA SER A 62 2.25 -8.18 -18.77
C SER A 62 1.54 -8.06 -20.12
N GLY A 63 0.69 -7.03 -20.31
CA GLY A 63 -0.15 -6.92 -21.51
C GLY A 63 -1.23 -8.01 -21.61
N GLY A 64 -1.65 -8.59 -20.48
CA GLY A 64 -2.67 -9.65 -20.43
C GLY A 64 -2.12 -11.08 -20.30
N GLY A 65 -0.87 -11.23 -19.85
CA GLY A 65 -0.29 -12.54 -19.54
C GLY A 65 -1.00 -13.25 -18.37
N ALA A 66 -0.87 -14.57 -18.31
CA ALA A 66 -1.45 -15.37 -17.22
C ALA A 66 -0.93 -14.90 -15.85
N HIS A 67 -1.83 -14.80 -14.87
CA HIS A 67 -1.47 -14.34 -13.52
C HIS A 67 -0.50 -15.33 -12.84
N PRO A 68 0.69 -14.89 -12.40
CA PRO A 68 1.73 -15.81 -11.93
C PRO A 68 1.47 -16.29 -10.52
N PHE A 69 0.79 -15.50 -9.67
CA PHE A 69 0.49 -15.89 -8.29
C PHE A 69 -0.71 -16.83 -8.22
N THR A 70 -0.54 -17.88 -7.42
CA THR A 70 -1.63 -18.76 -6.98
C THR A 70 -2.45 -18.09 -5.87
N SER A 71 -3.67 -18.57 -5.63
CA SER A 71 -4.52 -18.06 -4.52
C SER A 71 -3.80 -18.18 -3.16
N ALA A 72 -3.15 -19.32 -2.89
CA ALA A 72 -2.38 -19.52 -1.65
C ALA A 72 -1.19 -18.54 -1.51
N ALA A 73 -0.56 -18.17 -2.62
CA ALA A 73 0.47 -17.14 -2.62
C ALA A 73 -0.11 -15.75 -2.28
N LEU A 74 -1.29 -15.43 -2.80
CA LEU A 74 -1.99 -14.17 -2.48
C LEU A 74 -2.47 -14.12 -1.03
N ASP A 75 -2.95 -15.24 -0.47
CA ASP A 75 -3.27 -15.36 0.96
C ASP A 75 -2.04 -15.07 1.84
N THR A 76 -0.91 -15.69 1.48
CA THR A 76 0.36 -15.52 2.19
C THR A 76 0.88 -14.09 2.06
N LEU A 77 0.77 -13.52 0.85
CA LEU A 77 1.15 -12.14 0.57
C LEU A 77 0.34 -11.15 1.42
N PHE A 78 -0.97 -11.37 1.51
CA PHE A 78 -1.85 -10.55 2.35
C PHE A 78 -1.49 -10.66 3.83
N ALA A 79 -1.27 -11.88 4.33
CA ALA A 79 -0.89 -12.12 5.72
C ALA A 79 0.44 -11.44 6.08
N ALA A 80 1.45 -11.54 5.20
CA ALA A 80 2.77 -10.95 5.41
C ALA A 80 2.78 -9.41 5.26
N ALA A 81 1.93 -8.86 4.39
CA ALA A 81 1.83 -7.42 4.18
C ALA A 81 0.88 -6.72 5.15
N HIS A 82 0.06 -7.47 5.89
CA HIS A 82 -1.04 -6.94 6.72
C HIS A 82 -1.97 -5.99 5.95
N GLY A 83 -2.22 -6.26 4.67
CA GLY A 83 -3.02 -5.39 3.80
C GLY A 83 -2.34 -4.08 3.37
N MET A 84 -1.10 -3.81 3.80
CA MET A 84 -0.40 -2.57 3.45
C MET A 84 0.03 -2.60 1.97
N PRO A 85 -0.46 -1.69 1.11
CA PRO A 85 -0.20 -1.74 -0.34
C PRO A 85 1.29 -1.73 -0.70
N ARG A 86 2.08 -0.91 0.01
CA ARG A 86 3.53 -0.79 -0.22
C ARG A 86 4.25 -2.09 0.11
N GLU A 87 3.89 -2.72 1.22
CA GLU A 87 4.51 -3.97 1.67
C GLU A 87 4.16 -5.12 0.74
N ALA A 88 2.89 -5.22 0.36
CA ALA A 88 2.41 -6.20 -0.61
C ALA A 88 3.15 -6.08 -1.95
N ASN A 89 3.33 -4.86 -2.47
CA ASN A 89 4.05 -4.64 -3.73
C ASN A 89 5.52 -5.09 -3.64
N ILE A 90 6.24 -4.72 -2.57
CA ILE A 90 7.64 -5.12 -2.43
C ILE A 90 7.77 -6.65 -2.33
N LEU A 91 6.90 -7.31 -1.56
CA LEU A 91 6.89 -8.76 -1.44
C LEU A 91 6.54 -9.45 -2.78
N ALA A 92 5.59 -8.90 -3.54
CA ALA A 92 5.23 -9.41 -4.85
C ALA A 92 6.38 -9.26 -5.86
N ASP A 93 7.02 -8.08 -5.92
CA ASP A 93 8.15 -7.82 -6.82
C ASP A 93 9.34 -8.75 -6.52
N ASN A 94 9.67 -8.93 -5.23
CA ASN A 94 10.72 -9.85 -4.82
C ASN A 94 10.35 -11.32 -5.11
N SER A 95 9.07 -11.70 -4.99
CA SER A 95 8.60 -13.04 -5.34
C SER A 95 8.73 -13.31 -6.84
N LEU A 96 8.41 -12.32 -7.68
CA LEU A 96 8.64 -12.38 -9.13
C LEU A 96 10.12 -12.52 -9.46
N LEU A 97 11.00 -11.78 -8.78
CA LEU A 97 12.45 -11.87 -8.97
C LEU A 97 12.99 -13.25 -8.58
N LEU A 98 12.56 -13.80 -7.45
CA LEU A 98 12.95 -15.13 -7.00
C LEU A 98 12.44 -16.22 -7.96
N ALA A 99 11.20 -16.11 -8.43
CA ALA A 99 10.63 -17.02 -9.41
C ALA A 99 11.41 -16.97 -10.75
N PHE A 100 11.80 -15.78 -11.20
CA PHE A 100 12.66 -15.60 -12.36
C PHE A 100 14.02 -16.30 -12.17
N HIS A 101 14.67 -16.11 -11.02
CA HIS A 101 15.94 -16.79 -10.71
C HIS A 101 15.80 -18.32 -10.69
N ARG A 102 14.63 -18.83 -10.27
CA ARG A 102 14.28 -20.26 -10.26
C ARG A 102 13.71 -20.78 -11.59
N SER A 103 13.68 -19.95 -12.64
CA SER A 103 13.07 -20.28 -13.93
C SER A 103 11.65 -20.83 -13.82
N THR A 104 10.87 -20.36 -12.82
CA THR A 104 9.51 -20.82 -12.54
C THR A 104 8.51 -19.72 -12.90
N GLN A 105 7.44 -20.07 -13.61
CA GLN A 105 6.41 -19.12 -14.06
C GLN A 105 5.25 -18.97 -13.05
N ARG A 106 5.11 -19.91 -12.11
CA ARG A 106 4.08 -19.91 -11.07
C ARG A 106 4.66 -19.62 -9.69
N ILE A 107 4.05 -18.67 -9.00
CA ILE A 107 4.40 -18.28 -7.65
C ILE A 107 3.42 -18.94 -6.69
N GLY A 108 3.95 -19.95 -5.98
CA GLY A 108 3.30 -20.63 -4.87
C GLY A 108 3.52 -19.93 -3.54
N LYS A 109 2.89 -20.47 -2.51
CA LYS A 109 3.01 -19.99 -1.12
C LYS A 109 4.47 -19.98 -0.65
N GLU A 110 5.24 -21.01 -1.00
CA GLU A 110 6.61 -21.22 -0.51
C GLU A 110 7.56 -20.10 -0.96
N VAL A 111 7.37 -19.57 -2.17
CA VAL A 111 8.15 -18.45 -2.70
C VAL A 111 7.88 -17.18 -1.89
N VAL A 112 6.61 -16.92 -1.57
CA VAL A 112 6.21 -15.74 -0.81
C VAL A 112 6.68 -15.83 0.64
N GLU A 113 6.56 -17.00 1.28
CA GLU A 113 7.06 -17.24 2.64
C GLU A 113 8.56 -17.01 2.74
N GLN A 114 9.33 -17.53 1.78
CA GLN A 114 10.77 -17.31 1.75
C GLN A 114 11.11 -15.83 1.62
N VAL A 115 10.48 -15.13 0.67
CA VAL A 115 10.72 -13.69 0.45
C VAL A 115 10.37 -12.87 1.69
N ALA A 116 9.27 -13.22 2.38
CA ALA A 116 8.88 -12.57 3.62
C ALA A 116 9.92 -12.80 4.73
N GLY A 117 10.39 -14.04 4.90
CA GLY A 117 11.43 -14.38 5.88
C GLY A 117 12.77 -13.68 5.60
N ASP A 118 13.24 -13.71 4.34
CA ASP A 118 14.46 -13.04 3.91
C ASP A 118 14.39 -11.54 4.19
N ARG A 119 13.23 -10.92 3.94
CA ARG A 119 13.03 -9.49 4.18
C ARG A 119 13.12 -9.13 5.67
N THR A 120 12.49 -9.91 6.54
CA THR A 120 12.57 -9.68 7.99
C THR A 120 14.02 -9.75 8.46
N SER A 121 14.77 -10.78 8.04
CA SER A 121 16.18 -10.93 8.42
C SER A 121 17.07 -9.78 7.94
N ASN A 122 16.79 -9.23 6.75
CA ASN A 122 17.53 -8.10 6.19
C ASN A 122 17.24 -6.79 6.93
N LEU A 123 16.02 -6.59 7.43
CA LEU A 123 15.68 -5.43 8.25
C LEU A 123 16.38 -5.48 9.61
N GLU A 124 16.37 -6.63 10.28
CA GLU A 124 17.05 -6.85 11.56
C GLU A 124 18.57 -6.58 11.46
N ARG A 125 19.21 -7.04 10.39
CA ARG A 125 20.65 -6.77 10.15
C ARG A 125 20.96 -5.28 9.97
N ARG A 126 20.05 -4.52 9.36
CA ARG A 126 20.23 -3.07 9.16
C ARG A 126 20.05 -2.28 10.45
N GLU A 127 19.20 -2.75 11.35
CA GLU A 127 19.03 -2.15 12.68
C GLU A 127 20.19 -2.47 13.61
N ALA A 128 20.76 -3.67 13.55
CA ALA A 128 21.93 -4.07 14.33
C ALA A 128 23.24 -3.35 13.94
N THR A 129 23.26 -2.66 12.78
CA THR A 129 24.43 -1.92 12.27
C THR A 129 24.30 -0.40 12.49
N ARG A 130 23.22 0.07 13.13
CA ARG A 130 23.01 1.48 13.52
C ARG A 130 23.28 1.69 15.00
#